data_AF-A0AAD7TFW2-F1
#
_entry.id   AF-A0AAD7TFW2-F1
#
_cell.length_a   1.000
_cell.length_b   1.000
_cell.length_c   1.000
_cell.angle_alpha   90.00
_cell.angle_beta   90.00
_cell.angle_gamma   90.00
#
_symmetry.space_group_name_H-M   'P 1'
#
loop_
_entity.id
_entity.type
_entity.pdbx_description
1 polymer ?
#
loop_
_entity_poly.entity_id
_entity_poly.type
_entity_poly.pdbx_seq_one_letter_code
_entity_poly.pdbx_strand_id
1 'polypeptide(L)'
;MADALPYRQLPTNRLPTGQLSIHTTITTPSMANYATRTFLASLKALYLTNAPSTSMHSGALANPWALVAAVAFSASNVPEAAPVVFTHALEELRAEKRARGIGLESQDGKGGEEARRGELVLARKVHEAILQSGLLSGMPRTINSLMALNEVMPENLRETKILRDTNKHMSECDRRGERLFRAMYRDTADTVQGLLDAAYPDLVHPAAPPPPPTGAFFPSRHYRIWQYLLLDLLTGALGILTPGSVLVQFTRK
;
A
#
# COMPACT_ATOMS: atom_id res chain seq x y z
N MET A 1 35.59 42.64 -7.58
CA MET A 1 35.77 42.90 -6.13
C MET A 1 34.44 42.62 -5.47
N ALA A 2 34.30 41.43 -4.89
CA ALA A 2 33.09 40.99 -4.21
C ALA A 2 33.49 40.63 -2.78
N ASP A 3 33.02 41.44 -1.82
CA ASP A 3 33.31 41.28 -0.40
C ASP A 3 32.57 40.07 0.17
N ALA A 4 33.34 39.13 0.71
CA ALA A 4 32.83 37.98 1.43
C ALA A 4 32.50 38.39 2.88
N LEU A 5 31.23 38.26 3.27
CA LEU A 5 30.80 38.47 4.65
C LEU A 5 31.16 37.25 5.52
N PRO A 6 31.68 37.46 6.75
CA PRO A 6 32.09 36.38 7.63
C PRO A 6 30.91 35.70 8.32
N TYR A 7 30.91 34.37 8.33
CA TYR A 7 29.96 33.53 9.06
C TYR A 7 30.14 33.72 10.57
N ARG A 8 29.07 34.19 11.23
CA ARG A 8 28.99 34.41 12.69
C ARG A 8 28.84 33.05 13.39
N GLN A 9 29.87 32.63 14.13
CA GLN A 9 29.80 31.42 14.96
C GLN A 9 28.87 31.64 16.16
N LEU A 10 27.93 30.71 16.36
CA LEU A 10 27.03 30.68 17.51
C LEU A 10 27.70 29.98 18.71
N PRO A 11 27.50 30.46 19.95
CA PRO A 11 28.11 29.89 21.14
C PRO A 11 27.54 28.52 21.49
N THR A 12 28.44 27.58 21.77
CA THR A 12 28.13 26.23 22.27
C THR A 12 27.94 26.26 23.78
N ASN A 13 26.69 26.38 24.22
CA ASN A 13 26.33 26.22 25.63
C ASN A 13 26.42 24.73 26.01
N ARG A 14 27.48 24.35 26.73
CA ARG A 14 27.55 23.09 27.48
C ARG A 14 26.74 23.23 28.78
N LEU A 15 25.67 22.45 28.91
CA LEU A 15 24.96 22.27 30.17
C LEU A 15 25.65 21.18 31.02
N PRO A 16 25.70 21.34 32.36
CA PRO A 16 26.34 20.41 33.26
C PRO A 16 25.49 19.14 33.49
N THR A 17 26.19 18.01 33.44
CA THR A 17 25.67 16.66 33.68
C THR A 17 25.40 16.44 35.17
N GLY A 18 24.17 16.68 35.61
CA GLY A 18 23.67 16.22 36.91
C GLY A 18 22.98 14.87 36.76
N GLN A 19 23.67 13.79 37.17
CA GLN A 19 23.09 12.45 37.28
C GLN A 19 22.08 12.39 38.44
N LEU A 20 20.81 12.16 38.11
CA LEU A 20 19.81 11.59 39.00
C LEU A 20 19.22 10.36 38.31
N SER A 21 19.83 9.20 38.56
CA SER A 21 19.33 7.89 38.12
C SER A 21 18.12 7.49 38.95
N ILE A 22 16.93 7.93 38.54
CA ILE A 22 15.67 7.29 38.92
C ILE A 22 15.36 6.31 37.79
N HIS A 23 15.78 5.05 37.96
CA HIS A 23 15.57 3.97 36.99
C HIS A 23 14.11 3.50 37.03
N THR A 24 13.19 4.39 36.65
CA THR A 24 11.80 4.02 36.38
C THR A 24 11.80 3.44 34.96
N THR A 25 11.92 2.11 34.84
CA THR A 25 11.57 1.41 33.61
C THR A 25 10.06 1.56 33.42
N ILE A 26 9.66 2.71 32.88
CA ILE A 26 8.35 2.86 32.26
C ILE A 26 8.41 1.96 31.03
N THR A 27 8.01 0.70 31.20
CA THR A 27 7.63 -0.15 30.09
C THR A 27 6.42 0.53 29.47
N THR A 28 6.66 1.49 28.58
CA THR A 28 5.62 2.02 27.72
C THR A 28 5.04 0.79 27.01
N PRO A 29 3.75 0.50 27.21
CA PRO A 29 3.14 -0.66 26.59
C PRO A 29 3.36 -0.50 25.09
N SER A 30 4.18 -1.37 24.51
CA SER A 30 4.41 -1.37 23.08
C SER A 30 3.05 -1.43 22.40
N MET A 31 2.75 -0.44 21.58
CA MET A 31 1.47 -0.32 20.86
C MET A 31 1.29 -1.50 19.86
N ALA A 32 2.31 -2.34 19.66
CA ALA A 32 2.18 -3.67 19.06
C ALA A 32 1.16 -4.58 19.79
N ASN A 33 0.82 -4.27 21.06
CA ASN A 33 -0.19 -5.00 21.83
C ASN A 33 -1.60 -4.96 21.22
N TYR A 34 -1.92 -4.09 20.26
CA TYR A 34 -3.25 -4.11 19.62
C TYR A 34 -3.41 -5.24 18.60
N ALA A 35 -2.31 -5.67 17.95
CA ALA A 35 -2.33 -6.74 16.96
C ALA A 35 -2.18 -8.14 17.59
N THR A 36 -2.90 -8.41 18.68
CA THR A 36 -2.85 -9.73 19.32
C THR A 36 -3.33 -10.83 18.37
N ARG A 37 -2.79 -12.05 18.50
CA ARG A 37 -3.21 -13.20 17.69
C ARG A 37 -4.72 -13.46 17.78
N THR A 38 -5.31 -13.28 18.95
CA THR A 38 -6.76 -13.45 19.17
C THR A 38 -7.58 -12.38 18.44
N PHE A 39 -7.13 -11.12 18.47
CA PHE A 39 -7.75 -10.04 17.71
C PHE A 39 -7.64 -10.30 16.20
N LEU A 40 -6.46 -10.67 15.69
CA LEU A 40 -6.26 -10.95 14.26
C LEU A 40 -7.10 -12.14 13.79
N ALA A 41 -7.20 -13.20 14.59
CA ALA A 41 -8.07 -14.34 14.30
C ALA A 41 -9.56 -13.92 14.25
N SER A 42 -9.98 -13.07 15.19
CA SER A 42 -11.34 -12.52 15.22
C SER A 42 -11.62 -11.65 14.00
N LEU A 43 -10.67 -10.77 13.64
CA LEU A 43 -10.77 -9.91 12.47
C LEU A 43 -10.85 -10.74 11.19
N LYS A 44 -10.00 -11.76 11.03
CA LYS A 44 -10.08 -12.70 9.91
C LYS A 44 -11.45 -13.38 9.82
N ALA A 45 -12.02 -13.83 10.94
CA ALA A 45 -13.32 -14.48 10.98
C ALA A 45 -14.45 -13.56 10.47
N LEU A 46 -14.35 -12.25 10.68
CA LEU A 46 -15.31 -11.27 10.14
C LEU A 46 -15.25 -11.15 8.61
N TYR A 47 -14.07 -11.37 8.01
CA TYR A 47 -13.91 -11.35 6.56
C TYR A 47 -14.25 -12.70 5.88
N LEU A 48 -14.57 -13.74 6.65
CA LEU A 48 -14.96 -15.06 6.16
C LEU A 48 -16.48 -15.21 6.17
N THR A 49 -17.15 -15.13 5.02
CA THR A 49 -18.32 -16.02 4.74
C THR A 49 -18.81 -16.04 3.29
N ASN A 50 -18.80 -14.94 2.51
CA ASN A 50 -19.65 -14.91 1.29
C ASN A 50 -19.02 -14.35 0.00
N ALA A 51 -17.70 -14.14 -0.07
CA ALA A 51 -17.11 -13.70 -1.34
C ALA A 51 -16.96 -14.90 -2.29
N PRO A 52 -17.73 -15.00 -3.39
CA PRO A 52 -17.44 -15.99 -4.42
C PRO A 52 -15.98 -15.79 -4.84
N SER A 53 -15.19 -16.87 -4.80
CA SER A 53 -13.77 -16.85 -5.16
C SER A 53 -13.62 -16.51 -6.64
N THR A 54 -13.72 -15.23 -6.99
CA THR A 54 -13.44 -14.69 -8.31
C THR A 54 -11.94 -14.43 -8.49
N SER A 55 -11.15 -14.51 -7.42
CA SER A 55 -9.71 -14.35 -7.52
C SER A 55 -9.06 -15.63 -8.02
N MET A 56 -8.23 -15.51 -9.06
CA MET A 56 -7.34 -16.57 -9.58
C MET A 56 -6.30 -17.06 -8.54
N HIS A 57 -6.40 -16.69 -7.27
CA HIS A 57 -5.38 -16.92 -6.26
C HIS A 57 -5.98 -17.67 -5.06
N SER A 58 -5.65 -18.95 -4.94
CA SER A 58 -6.12 -19.82 -3.84
C SER A 58 -5.45 -19.48 -2.48
N GLY A 59 -6.20 -19.64 -1.38
CA GLY A 59 -5.69 -19.65 0.00
C GLY A 59 -5.80 -18.31 0.75
N ALA A 60 -4.88 -18.01 1.68
CA ALA A 60 -4.83 -16.75 2.44
C ALA A 60 -4.82 -15.46 1.58
N LEU A 61 -4.56 -15.57 0.27
CA LEU A 61 -4.65 -14.49 -0.72
C LEU A 61 -6.08 -14.24 -1.23
N ALA A 62 -7.01 -15.15 -0.96
CA ALA A 62 -8.43 -15.04 -1.30
C ALA A 62 -9.17 -14.17 -0.28
N ASN A 63 -8.69 -14.09 0.96
CA ASN A 63 -9.27 -13.24 1.99
C ASN A 63 -8.40 -11.97 2.16
N PRO A 64 -8.96 -10.77 1.88
CA PRO A 64 -8.20 -9.51 1.94
C PRO A 64 -7.91 -9.02 3.38
N TRP A 65 -8.32 -9.75 4.42
CA TRP A 65 -8.24 -9.30 5.82
C TRP A 65 -6.85 -8.77 6.21
N ALA A 66 -5.77 -9.45 5.79
CA ALA A 66 -4.41 -9.07 6.14
C ALA A 66 -4.01 -7.73 5.50
N LEU A 67 -4.47 -7.46 4.28
CA LEU A 67 -4.24 -6.19 3.59
C LEU A 67 -4.98 -5.06 4.30
N VAL A 68 -6.26 -5.28 4.61
CA VAL A 68 -7.08 -4.26 5.28
C VAL A 68 -6.55 -3.96 6.68
N ALA A 69 -6.18 -4.99 7.45
CA ALA A 69 -5.59 -4.81 8.77
C ALA A 69 -4.26 -4.04 8.71
N ALA A 70 -3.34 -4.41 7.80
CA ALA A 70 -2.08 -3.71 7.63
C ALA A 70 -2.28 -2.22 7.25
N VAL A 71 -3.22 -1.94 6.33
CA VAL A 71 -3.59 -0.57 5.95
C VAL A 71 -4.20 0.19 7.12
N ALA A 72 -5.11 -0.41 7.89
CA ALA A 72 -5.74 0.23 9.03
C ALA A 72 -4.73 0.60 10.13
N PHE A 73 -3.79 -0.31 10.46
CA PHE A 73 -2.73 -0.02 11.42
C PHE A 73 -1.76 1.05 10.91
N SER A 74 -1.40 1.00 9.62
CA SER A 74 -0.57 2.03 9.00
C SER A 74 -1.24 3.41 9.05
N ALA A 75 -2.52 3.48 8.68
CA ALA A 75 -3.31 4.71 8.73
C ALA A 75 -3.46 5.25 10.15
N SER A 76 -3.55 4.36 11.14
CA SER A 76 -3.65 4.68 12.58
C SER A 76 -2.29 5.06 13.21
N ASN A 77 -1.22 5.11 12.43
CA ASN A 77 0.14 5.41 12.91
C ASN A 77 0.64 4.41 13.96
N VAL A 78 0.36 3.12 13.74
CA VAL A 78 0.82 1.98 14.55
C VAL A 78 1.72 1.09 13.68
N PRO A 79 2.90 1.57 13.24
CA PRO A 79 3.72 0.91 12.22
C PRO A 79 4.20 -0.48 12.66
N GLU A 80 4.45 -0.70 13.95
CA GLU A 80 4.88 -1.97 14.54
C GLU A 80 3.83 -3.08 14.46
N ALA A 81 2.55 -2.76 14.26
CA ALA A 81 1.48 -3.74 14.09
C ALA A 81 1.48 -4.35 12.67
N ALA A 82 1.95 -3.63 11.66
CA ALA A 82 2.01 -4.14 10.28
C ALA A 82 2.90 -5.41 10.14
N PRO A 83 4.12 -5.44 10.71
CA PRO A 83 4.91 -6.66 10.89
C PRO A 83 4.15 -7.85 11.48
N VAL A 84 3.38 -7.61 12.54
CA VAL A 84 2.65 -8.66 13.28
C VAL A 84 1.55 -9.26 12.40
N VAL A 85 0.80 -8.41 11.69
CA VAL A 85 -0.21 -8.84 10.71
C VAL A 85 0.43 -9.69 9.60
N PHE A 86 1.54 -9.22 9.03
CA PHE A 86 2.23 -9.93 7.96
C PHE A 86 2.73 -11.31 8.41
N THR A 87 3.42 -11.38 9.56
CA THR A 87 3.92 -12.64 10.12
C THR A 87 2.77 -13.60 10.42
N HIS A 88 1.66 -13.12 10.99
CA HIS A 88 0.49 -13.94 11.25
C HIS A 88 -0.09 -14.52 9.95
N ALA A 89 -0.30 -13.69 8.93
CA ALA A 89 -0.81 -14.12 7.63
C ALA A 89 0.15 -15.11 6.92
N LEU A 90 1.46 -14.92 7.06
CA LEU A 90 2.48 -15.80 6.49
C LEU A 90 2.51 -17.17 7.18
N GLU A 91 2.43 -17.21 8.51
CA GLU A 91 2.31 -18.44 9.29
C GLU A 91 1.08 -19.25 8.88
N GLU A 92 -0.07 -18.59 8.73
CA GLU A 92 -1.31 -19.22 8.30
C GLU A 92 -1.21 -19.77 6.87
N LEU A 93 -0.66 -19.00 5.93
CA LEU A 93 -0.44 -19.45 4.56
C LEU A 93 0.46 -20.69 4.51
N ARG A 94 1.50 -20.73 5.35
CA ARG A 94 2.40 -21.90 5.48
C ARG A 94 1.68 -23.09 6.10
N ALA A 95 0.83 -22.87 7.11
CA ALA A 95 0.04 -23.92 7.75
C ALA A 95 -0.97 -24.53 6.77
N GLU A 96 -1.67 -23.70 5.98
CA GLU A 96 -2.61 -24.15 4.95
C GLU A 96 -1.92 -24.99 3.88
N LYS A 97 -0.75 -24.55 3.40
CA LYS A 97 0.05 -25.32 2.42
C LYS A 97 0.49 -26.68 2.99
N ARG A 98 0.96 -26.70 4.24
CA ARG A 98 1.30 -27.94 4.95
C ARG A 98 0.10 -28.88 5.05
N ALA A 99 -1.08 -28.37 5.40
CA ALA A 99 -2.31 -29.17 5.47
C ALA A 99 -2.73 -29.75 4.10
N ARG A 100 -2.43 -29.06 3.00
CA ARG A 100 -2.65 -29.54 1.63
C ARG A 100 -1.55 -30.46 1.10
N GLY A 101 -0.50 -30.72 1.89
CA GLY A 101 0.67 -31.48 1.45
C GLY A 101 1.59 -30.74 0.45
N ILE A 102 1.35 -29.45 0.21
CA ILE A 102 2.16 -28.61 -0.68
C ILE A 102 3.40 -28.17 0.11
N GLY A 103 4.50 -28.90 -0.01
CA GLY A 103 5.76 -28.58 0.67
C GLY A 103 6.56 -29.78 1.18
N LEU A 104 6.01 -30.99 1.12
CA LEU A 104 6.83 -32.20 1.16
C LEU A 104 7.59 -32.24 -0.16
N GLU A 105 8.91 -32.41 -0.08
CA GLU A 105 9.85 -32.48 -1.20
C GLU A 105 9.28 -33.40 -2.29
N SER A 106 8.55 -32.81 -3.23
CA SER A 106 8.14 -33.50 -4.42
C SER A 106 9.43 -33.71 -5.18
N GLN A 107 9.69 -34.94 -5.59
CA GLN A 107 10.92 -35.35 -6.28
C GLN A 107 11.24 -34.49 -7.51
N ASP A 108 10.23 -33.76 -8.02
CA ASP A 108 10.28 -32.84 -9.15
C ASP A 108 10.68 -31.38 -8.81
N GLY A 109 10.95 -31.03 -7.55
CA GLY A 109 11.34 -29.67 -7.12
C GLY A 109 10.26 -28.57 -7.24
N LYS A 110 9.18 -28.82 -8.01
CA LYS A 110 8.10 -27.85 -8.28
C LYS A 110 7.31 -27.42 -7.05
N GLY A 111 7.11 -28.30 -6.06
CA GLY A 111 6.28 -28.01 -4.89
C GLY A 111 6.83 -26.88 -4.01
N GLY A 112 8.16 -26.82 -3.84
CA GLY A 112 8.82 -25.77 -3.06
C GLY A 112 8.73 -24.40 -3.74
N GLU A 113 8.81 -24.36 -5.07
CA GLU A 113 8.74 -23.11 -5.83
C GLU A 113 7.35 -22.47 -5.77
N GLU A 114 6.29 -23.28 -5.86
CA GLU A 114 4.91 -22.80 -5.71
C GLU A 114 4.63 -22.27 -4.29
N ALA A 115 5.13 -22.97 -3.26
CA ALA A 115 5.06 -22.49 -1.90
C ALA A 115 5.74 -21.11 -1.76
N ARG A 116 6.96 -20.96 -2.30
CA ARG A 116 7.69 -19.69 -2.28
C ARG A 116 6.97 -18.58 -3.03
N ARG A 117 6.39 -18.89 -4.20
CA ARG A 117 5.61 -17.95 -5.01
C ARG A 117 4.44 -17.35 -4.23
N GLY A 118 3.70 -18.16 -3.49
CA GLY A 118 2.57 -17.65 -2.70
C GLY A 118 2.98 -16.71 -1.57
N GLU A 119 4.10 -16.98 -0.90
CA GLU A 119 4.64 -16.09 0.16
C GLU A 119 5.07 -14.74 -0.41
N LEU A 120 5.72 -14.77 -1.57
CA LEU A 120 6.19 -13.58 -2.26
C LEU A 120 5.03 -12.75 -2.80
N VAL A 121 3.95 -13.37 -3.27
CA VAL A 121 2.71 -12.66 -3.63
C VAL A 121 2.08 -12.00 -2.39
N LEU A 122 2.03 -12.68 -1.24
CA LEU A 122 1.52 -12.08 0.00
C LEU A 122 2.35 -10.86 0.41
N ALA A 123 3.67 -11.00 0.46
CA ALA A 123 4.59 -9.92 0.80
C ALA A 123 4.39 -8.70 -0.11
N ARG A 124 4.34 -8.91 -1.43
CA ARG A 124 4.08 -7.86 -2.41
C ARG A 124 2.75 -7.17 -2.22
N LYS A 125 1.68 -7.94 -1.98
CA LYS A 125 0.34 -7.37 -1.78
C LYS A 125 0.27 -6.53 -0.50
N VAL A 126 0.85 -6.98 0.61
CA VAL A 126 0.89 -6.21 1.87
C VAL A 126 1.70 -4.93 1.67
N HIS A 127 2.89 -5.03 1.07
CA HIS A 127 3.75 -3.88 0.80
C HIS A 127 3.04 -2.85 -0.10
N GLU A 128 2.42 -3.32 -1.18
CA GLU A 128 1.67 -2.44 -2.09
C GLU A 128 0.47 -1.82 -1.37
N ALA A 129 -0.31 -2.58 -0.61
CA ALA A 129 -1.47 -2.05 0.13
C ALA A 129 -1.09 -0.92 1.11
N ILE A 130 0.00 -1.08 1.88
CA ILE A 130 0.50 -0.03 2.79
C ILE A 130 1.01 1.19 2.02
N LEU A 131 1.75 0.96 0.93
CA LEU A 131 2.25 2.05 0.08
C LEU A 131 1.09 2.86 -0.52
N GLN A 132 0.05 2.14 -0.93
CA GLN A 132 -1.19 2.65 -1.46
C GLN A 132 -2.01 3.45 -0.45
N SER A 133 -2.02 3.06 0.83
CA SER A 133 -2.71 3.84 1.87
C SER A 133 -2.12 5.22 2.08
N GLY A 134 -0.86 5.44 1.71
CA GLY A 134 -0.16 6.73 1.82
C GLY A 134 -0.83 7.87 1.06
N LEU A 135 -1.68 7.57 0.08
CA LEU A 135 -2.50 8.56 -0.63
C LEU A 135 -3.60 9.17 0.23
N LEU A 136 -4.15 8.37 1.15
CA LEU A 136 -5.28 8.77 2.00
C LEU A 136 -4.79 9.20 3.38
N SER A 137 -3.82 8.47 3.96
CA SER A 137 -3.30 8.74 5.31
C SER A 137 -2.02 9.56 5.35
N GLY A 138 -1.46 9.89 4.19
CA GLY A 138 -0.18 10.60 4.05
C GLY A 138 1.04 9.69 4.10
N MET A 139 2.08 10.05 3.34
CA MET A 139 3.32 9.29 3.22
C MET A 139 4.12 9.09 4.51
N PRO A 140 4.20 10.06 5.44
CA PRO A 140 5.01 9.87 6.65
C PRO A 140 4.62 8.61 7.45
N ARG A 141 3.32 8.34 7.60
CA ARG A 141 2.80 7.15 8.31
C ARG A 141 3.11 5.85 7.54
N THR A 142 2.92 5.90 6.24
CA THR A 142 3.25 4.79 5.33
C THR A 142 4.73 4.45 5.36
N ILE A 143 5.63 5.44 5.33
CA ILE A 143 7.08 5.23 5.39
C ILE A 143 7.47 4.50 6.68
N ASN A 144 6.98 4.96 7.85
CA ASN A 144 7.25 4.30 9.12
C ASN A 144 6.78 2.83 9.13
N SER A 145 5.60 2.57 8.55
CA SER A 145 5.02 1.23 8.48
C SER A 145 5.80 0.31 7.54
N LEU A 146 6.26 0.83 6.40
CA LEU A 146 7.08 0.08 5.44
C LEU A 146 8.47 -0.23 5.99
N MET A 147 9.08 0.71 6.74
CA MET A 147 10.34 0.46 7.43
C MET A 147 10.21 -0.67 8.44
N ALA A 148 9.21 -0.60 9.33
CA ALA A 148 8.94 -1.65 10.31
C ALA A 148 8.68 -3.01 9.64
N LEU A 149 7.89 -3.02 8.56
CA LEU A 149 7.63 -4.25 7.80
C LEU A 149 8.90 -4.82 7.16
N ASN A 150 9.77 -3.97 6.61
CA ASN A 150 11.00 -4.41 5.95
C ASN A 150 11.99 -5.05 6.94
N GLU A 151 12.04 -4.60 8.19
CA GLU A 151 12.89 -5.17 9.24
C GLU A 151 12.59 -6.65 9.50
N VAL A 152 11.31 -7.03 9.54
CA VAL A 152 10.89 -8.42 9.82
C VAL A 152 10.77 -9.30 8.58
N MET A 153 10.73 -8.71 7.39
CA MET A 153 10.56 -9.46 6.15
C MET A 153 11.85 -10.23 5.84
N PRO A 154 11.79 -11.55 5.63
CA PRO A 154 12.99 -12.33 5.32
C PRO A 154 13.54 -11.95 3.94
N GLU A 155 14.87 -12.01 3.78
CA GLU A 155 15.58 -11.49 2.60
C GLU A 155 15.05 -12.05 1.28
N ASN A 156 14.65 -13.33 1.26
CA ASN A 156 14.10 -13.99 0.07
C ASN A 156 12.70 -13.49 -0.33
N LEU A 157 12.02 -12.74 0.53
CA LEU A 157 10.73 -12.10 0.27
C LEU A 157 10.84 -10.58 0.10
N ARG A 158 12.00 -9.99 0.40
CA ARG A 158 12.24 -8.56 0.20
C ARG A 158 12.34 -8.25 -1.29
N GLU A 159 11.61 -7.22 -1.72
CA GLU A 159 11.68 -6.76 -3.09
C GLU A 159 12.92 -5.87 -3.27
N THR A 160 13.83 -6.28 -4.15
CA THR A 160 15.06 -5.53 -4.45
C THR A 160 14.94 -4.68 -5.72
N LYS A 161 13.90 -4.93 -6.53
CA LYS A 161 13.70 -4.27 -7.82
C LYS A 161 12.43 -3.43 -7.79
N ILE A 162 12.46 -2.31 -8.51
CA ILE A 162 11.27 -1.50 -8.73
C ILE A 162 10.29 -2.33 -9.57
N LEU A 163 9.14 -2.70 -8.98
CA LEU A 163 8.09 -3.46 -9.66
C LEU A 163 7.23 -2.60 -10.59
N ARG A 164 7.21 -1.29 -10.36
CA ARG A 164 6.45 -0.36 -11.19
C ARG A 164 7.16 -0.16 -12.51
N ASP A 165 6.42 -0.25 -13.59
CA ASP A 165 6.92 0.12 -14.90
C ASP A 165 7.13 1.64 -14.94
N THR A 166 8.39 2.05 -14.81
CA THR A 166 8.81 3.46 -14.84
C THR A 166 8.75 4.06 -16.24
N ASN A 167 8.57 3.23 -17.28
CA ASN A 167 8.56 3.66 -18.68
C ASN A 167 7.14 3.91 -19.21
N LYS A 168 6.10 3.68 -18.40
CA LYS A 168 4.72 3.94 -18.82
C LYS A 168 4.53 5.39 -19.22
N HIS A 169 3.94 5.58 -20.40
CA HIS A 169 3.66 6.91 -20.91
C HIS A 169 2.52 7.55 -20.11
N MET A 170 2.63 8.84 -19.83
CA MET A 170 1.65 9.57 -19.00
C MET A 170 0.22 9.46 -19.56
N SER A 171 0.08 9.46 -20.89
CA SER A 171 -1.24 9.31 -21.53
C SER A 171 -1.88 7.94 -21.28
N GLU A 172 -1.09 6.89 -21.02
CA GLU A 172 -1.63 5.59 -20.63
C GLU A 172 -2.19 5.65 -19.21
N CYS A 173 -1.51 6.34 -18.30
CA CYS A 173 -2.01 6.60 -16.95
C CYS A 173 -3.31 7.41 -16.99
N ASP A 174 -3.35 8.49 -17.78
CA ASP A 174 -4.55 9.31 -18.00
C ASP A 174 -5.74 8.43 -18.46
N ARG A 175 -5.54 7.60 -19.49
CA ARG A 175 -6.57 6.71 -20.03
C ARG A 175 -7.05 5.65 -19.02
N ARG A 176 -6.14 5.11 -18.19
CA ARG A 176 -6.49 4.14 -17.14
C ARG A 176 -7.29 4.80 -16.02
N GLY A 177 -6.89 6.01 -15.62
CA GLY A 177 -7.60 6.83 -14.66
C GLY A 177 -9.03 7.11 -15.13
N GLU A 178 -9.20 7.63 -16.34
CA GLU A 178 -10.53 7.92 -16.89
C GLU A 178 -11.42 6.66 -16.92
N ARG A 179 -10.88 5.53 -17.41
CA ARG A 179 -11.64 4.27 -17.48
C ARG A 179 -12.14 3.83 -16.11
N LEU A 180 -11.29 3.89 -15.09
CA LEU A 180 -11.71 3.49 -13.75
C LEU A 180 -12.69 4.50 -13.14
N PHE A 181 -12.47 5.80 -13.31
CA PHE A 181 -13.39 6.82 -12.83
C PHE A 181 -14.80 6.56 -13.38
N ARG A 182 -14.90 6.33 -14.69
CA ARG A 182 -16.15 5.95 -15.36
C ARG A 182 -16.71 4.63 -14.82
N ALA A 183 -15.89 3.62 -14.56
CA ALA A 183 -16.36 2.36 -13.99
C ALA A 183 -16.92 2.51 -12.56
N MET A 184 -16.34 3.40 -11.74
CA MET A 184 -16.79 3.65 -10.37
C MET A 184 -18.10 4.45 -10.32
N TYR A 185 -18.18 5.54 -11.07
CA TYR A 185 -19.34 6.44 -11.07
C TYR A 185 -20.44 6.05 -12.07
N ARG A 186 -20.14 5.09 -12.97
CA ARG A 186 -21.06 4.56 -13.99
C ARG A 186 -21.74 5.70 -14.75
N ASP A 187 -23.07 5.70 -14.79
CA ASP A 187 -23.90 6.63 -15.55
C ASP A 187 -23.80 8.08 -15.01
N THR A 188 -23.29 8.27 -13.79
CA THR A 188 -23.09 9.61 -13.19
C THR A 188 -21.70 10.19 -13.41
N ALA A 189 -20.80 9.44 -14.08
CA ALA A 189 -19.41 9.84 -14.24
C ALA A 189 -19.25 11.22 -14.90
N ASP A 190 -19.94 11.47 -16.01
CA ASP A 190 -19.84 12.76 -16.71
C ASP A 190 -20.40 13.92 -15.87
N THR A 191 -21.46 13.68 -15.09
CA THR A 191 -22.02 14.69 -14.17
C THR A 191 -21.08 15.02 -13.02
N VAL A 192 -20.50 14.00 -12.37
CA VAL A 192 -19.53 14.20 -11.28
C VAL A 192 -18.26 14.87 -11.80
N GLN A 193 -17.78 14.47 -12.98
CA GLN A 193 -16.63 15.11 -13.63
C GLN A 193 -16.91 16.59 -13.88
N GLY A 194 -18.03 16.94 -14.53
CA GLY A 194 -18.38 18.34 -14.78
C GLY A 194 -18.53 19.18 -13.49
N LEU A 195 -19.03 18.58 -12.40
CA LEU A 195 -19.09 19.25 -11.10
C LEU A 195 -17.69 19.50 -10.52
N LEU A 196 -16.78 18.54 -10.62
CA LEU A 196 -15.39 18.69 -10.18
C LEU A 196 -14.64 19.72 -11.02
N ASP A 197 -14.86 19.73 -12.35
CA ASP A 197 -14.27 20.70 -13.27
C ASP A 197 -14.68 22.14 -12.90
N ALA A 198 -15.95 22.31 -12.52
CA ALA A 198 -16.51 23.61 -12.15
C ALA A 198 -16.08 24.06 -10.75
N ALA A 199 -16.10 23.16 -9.76
CA ALA A 199 -15.84 23.50 -8.36
C ALA A 199 -14.35 23.58 -8.04
N TYR A 200 -13.54 22.71 -8.65
CA TYR A 200 -12.12 22.56 -8.38
C TYR A 200 -11.34 22.31 -9.69
N PRO A 201 -11.24 23.31 -10.58
CA PRO A 201 -10.55 23.16 -11.86
C PRO A 201 -9.09 22.71 -11.70
N ASP A 202 -8.40 23.17 -10.65
CA ASP A 202 -7.02 22.77 -10.35
C ASP A 202 -6.88 21.30 -9.94
N LEU A 203 -7.95 20.70 -9.40
CA LEU A 203 -7.98 19.29 -9.00
C LEU A 203 -8.14 18.38 -10.22
N VAL A 204 -8.84 18.84 -11.26
CA VAL A 204 -9.07 18.06 -12.49
C VAL A 204 -7.98 18.32 -13.52
N HIS A 205 -7.66 19.59 -13.72
CA HIS A 205 -6.63 20.04 -14.62
C HIS A 205 -5.56 20.72 -13.78
N PRO A 206 -4.59 19.98 -13.22
CA PRO A 206 -3.45 20.62 -12.59
C PRO A 206 -2.86 21.55 -13.63
N ALA A 207 -2.90 22.86 -13.33
CA ALA A 207 -2.62 23.93 -14.27
C ALA A 207 -1.44 23.53 -15.15
N ALA A 208 -1.65 23.49 -16.46
CA ALA A 208 -0.53 23.38 -17.38
C ALA A 208 0.45 24.47 -16.96
N PRO A 209 1.74 24.15 -16.72
CA PRO A 209 2.71 25.19 -16.38
C PRO A 209 2.59 26.28 -17.45
N PRO A 210 2.62 27.57 -17.07
CA PRO A 210 2.59 28.65 -18.05
C PRO A 210 3.64 28.35 -19.11
N PRO A 211 3.34 28.54 -20.40
CA PRO A 211 4.29 28.25 -21.46
C PRO A 211 5.60 28.99 -21.11
N PRO A 212 6.74 28.30 -21.10
CA PRO A 212 7.99 28.94 -20.73
C PRO A 212 8.24 30.12 -21.67
N PRO A 213 8.85 31.21 -21.18
CA PRO A 213 9.42 32.21 -22.09
C PRO A 213 10.34 31.47 -23.05
N THR A 214 10.14 31.73 -24.34
CA THR A 214 10.67 31.00 -25.49
C THR A 214 12.11 30.51 -25.24
N GLY A 215 12.32 29.19 -25.09
CA GLY A 215 13.65 28.57 -25.13
C GLY A 215 14.09 27.73 -23.92
N ALA A 216 13.33 27.65 -22.82
CA ALA A 216 13.70 26.81 -21.68
C ALA A 216 12.90 25.49 -21.66
N PHE A 217 13.58 24.37 -21.93
CA PHE A 217 13.05 23.02 -21.77
C PHE A 217 13.43 22.50 -20.37
N PHE A 218 12.47 22.43 -19.44
CA PHE A 218 12.64 21.72 -18.18
C PHE A 218 11.47 20.74 -17.94
N PRO A 219 11.73 19.51 -17.48
CA PRO A 219 10.70 18.51 -17.24
C PRO A 219 10.11 18.69 -15.83
N SER A 220 9.16 19.60 -15.65
CA SER A 220 8.40 19.69 -14.39
C SER A 220 7.23 18.71 -14.42
N ARG A 221 7.49 17.46 -14.00
CA ARG A 221 6.54 16.33 -13.93
C ARG A 221 6.29 15.87 -12.48
N HIS A 222 5.70 16.71 -11.64
CA HIS A 222 5.12 16.26 -10.37
C HIS A 222 3.90 17.17 -10.19
N TYR A 223 2.68 16.73 -10.51
CA TYR A 223 1.66 16.45 -9.48
C TYR A 223 0.50 15.56 -10.00
N ARG A 224 0.64 14.94 -11.19
CA ARG A 224 -0.35 13.97 -11.73
C ARG A 224 -0.37 12.61 -11.02
N ILE A 225 0.62 12.34 -10.15
CA ILE A 225 0.86 11.01 -9.56
C ILE A 225 -0.22 10.62 -8.54
N TRP A 226 -0.82 11.57 -7.82
CA TRP A 226 -1.72 11.27 -6.68
C TRP A 226 -3.12 10.78 -7.11
N GLN A 227 -3.69 11.33 -8.18
CA GLN A 227 -4.97 10.84 -8.72
C GLN A 227 -4.79 9.46 -9.36
N TYR A 228 -3.75 9.22 -10.14
CA TYR A 228 -3.54 7.92 -10.79
C TYR A 228 -3.19 6.79 -9.82
N LEU A 229 -2.50 7.10 -8.72
CA LEU A 229 -2.25 6.11 -7.66
C LEU A 229 -3.56 5.71 -6.95
N LEU A 230 -4.50 6.63 -6.70
CA LEU A 230 -5.78 6.32 -6.02
C LEU A 230 -6.68 5.43 -6.91
N LEU A 231 -6.56 5.58 -8.23
CA LEU A 231 -7.28 4.77 -9.19
C LEU A 231 -6.58 3.41 -9.46
N ASP A 232 -5.24 3.35 -9.56
CA ASP A 232 -4.55 2.05 -9.63
C ASP A 232 -4.74 1.22 -8.34
N LEU A 233 -4.94 1.86 -7.18
CA LEU A 233 -5.36 1.23 -5.90
C LEU A 233 -6.60 0.37 -6.05
N LEU A 234 -7.68 0.98 -6.54
CA LEU A 234 -9.01 0.38 -6.53
C LEU A 234 -9.10 -0.73 -7.58
N THR A 235 -8.31 -0.63 -8.65
CA THR A 235 -8.26 -1.64 -9.72
C THR A 235 -7.34 -2.81 -9.35
N GLY A 236 -6.18 -2.54 -8.74
CA GLY A 236 -5.15 -3.55 -8.47
C GLY A 236 -5.32 -4.32 -7.15
N ALA A 237 -5.76 -3.66 -6.07
CA ALA A 237 -5.88 -4.28 -4.76
C ALA A 237 -7.12 -5.18 -4.62
N LEU A 238 -8.19 -4.85 -5.34
CA LEU A 238 -9.46 -5.58 -5.22
C LEU A 238 -9.61 -6.71 -6.23
N GLY A 239 -9.10 -6.63 -7.47
CA GLY A 239 -9.32 -7.70 -8.47
C GLY A 239 -10.80 -8.10 -8.67
N ILE A 240 -11.73 -7.29 -8.16
CA ILE A 240 -13.16 -7.62 -7.99
C ILE A 240 -14.02 -7.06 -9.14
N LEU A 241 -13.44 -6.26 -10.04
CA LEU A 241 -14.18 -5.66 -11.14
C LEU A 241 -13.55 -6.00 -12.49
N THR A 242 -13.66 -7.25 -12.92
CA THR A 242 -13.81 -7.52 -14.35
C THR A 242 -15.27 -7.18 -14.71
N PRO A 243 -15.53 -6.21 -15.61
CA PRO A 243 -16.89 -5.73 -15.91
C PRO A 243 -17.76 -6.73 -16.71
N GLY A 244 -17.46 -8.03 -16.67
CA GLY A 244 -18.07 -9.04 -17.55
C GLY A 244 -18.91 -10.14 -16.88
N SER A 245 -18.91 -10.29 -15.55
CA SER A 245 -19.44 -11.53 -14.91
C SER A 245 -20.76 -11.37 -14.12
N VAL A 246 -21.38 -10.19 -14.11
CA VAL A 246 -22.63 -9.95 -13.35
C VAL A 246 -23.90 -10.09 -14.22
N LEU A 247 -23.76 -10.34 -15.53
CA LEU A 247 -24.87 -10.24 -16.49
C LEU A 247 -25.71 -11.53 -16.71
N VAL A 248 -25.70 -12.54 -15.83
CA VAL A 248 -26.40 -13.82 -16.11
C VAL A 248 -27.39 -14.30 -15.02
N GLN A 249 -27.64 -13.56 -13.94
CA GLN A 249 -28.51 -14.06 -12.85
C GLN A 249 -29.76 -13.21 -12.53
N PHE A 250 -30.12 -12.21 -13.33
CA PHE A 250 -31.29 -11.36 -13.04
C PHE A 250 -32.39 -11.30 -14.11
N THR A 251 -32.57 -12.37 -14.89
CA THR A 251 -33.75 -12.56 -15.76
C THR A 251 -34.29 -13.99 -15.69
N ARG A 252 -34.84 -14.37 -14.54
CA ARG A 252 -35.85 -15.43 -14.44
C ARG A 252 -36.84 -15.11 -13.32
N LYS A 253 -37.86 -14.34 -13.67
CA LYS A 253 -39.25 -14.52 -13.25
C LYS A 253 -40.14 -14.06 -14.38
#